data_AF-A0AAW4YDG1-F1
#
_entry.id   AF-A0AAW4YDG1-F1
#
_cell.length_a   1.000
_cell.length_b   1.000
_cell.length_c   1.000
_cell.angle_alpha   90.00
_cell.angle_beta   90.00
_cell.angle_gamma   90.00
#
_symmetry.space_group_name_H-M   'P 1'
#
loop_
_entity.id
_entity.type
_entity.pdbx_description
1 polymer ?
#
loop_
_entity_poly.entity_id
_entity_poly.type
_entity_poly.pdbx_seq_one_letter_code
_entity_poly.pdbx_strand_id
1 'polypeptide(L)'
;NIKTRDALYLFENNELTNIIGSYKKGVKDVKGRAAINDDNFTQFQIAQPFELAEGQTYNEHIKNEVAQMKEFYVGDYPKHIPMMPDKVFMEDIREAYDLEKIIHEEHKLPLGLDFEDVELVSLD
;
A
#
# COMPACT_ATOMS: atom_id res chain seq x y z
N ASN A 1 -2.51 -13.99 -7.68
CA ASN A 1 -3.72 -14.31 -8.46
C ASN A 1 -4.54 -13.03 -8.58
N ILE A 2 -4.74 -12.50 -9.79
CA ILE A 2 -5.48 -11.25 -10.01
C ILE A 2 -6.86 -11.60 -10.57
N LYS A 3 -7.89 -11.46 -9.73
CA LYS A 3 -9.28 -11.81 -10.05
C LYS A 3 -9.93 -10.78 -10.97
N THR A 4 -9.85 -9.50 -10.61
CA THR A 4 -10.38 -8.38 -11.40
C THR A 4 -9.25 -7.68 -12.13
N ARG A 5 -9.39 -7.51 -13.43
CA ARG A 5 -8.39 -6.93 -14.33
C ARG A 5 -9.07 -5.87 -15.17
N ASP A 6 -8.64 -4.64 -14.99
CA ASP A 6 -9.05 -3.50 -15.80
C ASP A 6 -7.90 -3.11 -16.72
N ALA A 7 -8.09 -3.32 -18.02
CA ALA A 7 -7.10 -2.96 -19.02
C ALA A 7 -7.46 -1.62 -19.65
N LEU A 8 -6.55 -0.65 -19.52
CA LEU A 8 -6.60 0.63 -20.21
C LEU A 8 -6.25 0.45 -21.70
N TYR A 9 -6.19 1.56 -22.43
CA TYR A 9 -5.67 1.57 -23.80
C TYR A 9 -4.25 0.98 -23.86
N LEU A 10 -4.07 0.00 -24.74
CA LEU A 10 -2.80 -0.62 -25.10
C LEU A 10 -2.60 -0.47 -26.60
N PHE A 11 -1.37 -0.23 -27.03
CA PHE A 11 -1.04 -0.08 -28.46
C PHE A 11 -1.27 -1.37 -29.24
N GLU A 12 -0.99 -2.51 -28.61
CA GLU A 12 -1.17 -3.83 -29.23
C GLU A 12 -2.41 -4.55 -28.69
N ASN A 13 -3.36 -4.87 -29.58
CA ASN A 13 -4.59 -5.57 -29.19
C ASN A 13 -4.33 -7.00 -28.65
N ASN A 14 -3.21 -7.62 -29.02
CA ASN A 14 -2.85 -8.95 -28.51
C ASN A 14 -2.50 -8.92 -27.02
N GLU A 15 -1.90 -7.83 -26.52
CA GLU A 15 -1.62 -7.65 -25.10
C GLU A 15 -2.91 -7.57 -24.28
N LEU A 16 -3.93 -6.89 -24.83
CA LEU A 16 -5.25 -6.83 -24.23
C LEU A 16 -5.87 -8.22 -24.08
N THR A 17 -5.79 -9.05 -25.13
CA THR A 17 -6.30 -10.42 -25.08
C THR A 17 -5.58 -11.27 -24.01
N ASN A 18 -4.27 -11.07 -23.81
CA ASN A 18 -3.52 -11.78 -22.77
C ASN A 18 -3.96 -11.37 -21.35
N ILE A 19 -4.34 -10.11 -21.14
CA ILE A 19 -4.70 -9.59 -19.82
C ILE A 19 -6.13 -9.95 -19.46
N ILE A 20 -7.10 -9.60 -20.29
CA ILE A 20 -8.52 -9.76 -19.96
C ILE A 20 -9.10 -11.10 -20.45
N GLY A 21 -8.55 -11.72 -21.49
CA GLY A 21 -9.04 -12.98 -22.07
C GLY A 21 -9.41 -12.80 -23.54
N SER A 22 -10.30 -13.63 -24.10
CA SER A 22 -10.71 -13.65 -25.52
C SER A 22 -11.45 -12.40 -26.03
N TYR A 23 -11.09 -11.23 -25.54
CA TYR A 23 -11.55 -9.95 -26.00
C TYR A 23 -10.84 -9.55 -27.30
N LYS A 24 -11.62 -9.47 -28.38
CA LYS A 24 -11.12 -9.15 -29.74
C LYS A 24 -11.25 -7.68 -30.10
N LYS A 25 -11.93 -6.88 -29.28
CA LYS A 25 -12.13 -5.45 -29.54
C LYS A 25 -11.03 -4.68 -28.83
N GLY A 26 -10.38 -3.74 -29.49
CA GLY A 26 -9.46 -2.83 -28.81
C GLY A 26 -10.21 -1.93 -27.82
N VAL A 27 -9.48 -1.41 -26.84
CA VAL A 27 -9.91 -0.25 -26.06
C VAL A 27 -9.66 1.00 -26.92
N LYS A 28 -10.54 2.00 -26.86
CA LYS A 28 -10.32 3.27 -27.58
C LYS A 28 -9.22 4.08 -26.89
N ASP A 29 -8.42 4.80 -27.67
CA ASP A 29 -7.42 5.75 -27.17
C ASP A 29 -8.10 7.00 -26.59
N VAL A 30 -8.66 6.85 -25.39
CA VAL A 30 -9.28 7.90 -24.60
C VAL A 30 -8.80 7.73 -23.18
N LYS A 31 -8.27 8.79 -22.57
CA LYS A 31 -7.79 8.76 -21.18
C LYS A 31 -8.89 8.26 -20.25
N GLY A 32 -8.58 7.24 -19.45
CA GLY A 32 -9.51 6.63 -18.49
C GLY A 32 -10.52 5.64 -19.10
N ARG A 33 -10.48 5.36 -20.40
CA ARG A 33 -11.25 4.28 -21.02
C ARG A 33 -10.59 2.94 -20.69
N ALA A 34 -11.39 1.99 -20.18
CA ALA A 34 -10.90 0.67 -19.80
C ALA A 34 -11.88 -0.44 -20.22
N ALA A 35 -11.38 -1.68 -20.26
CA ALA A 35 -12.17 -2.91 -20.36
C ALA A 35 -11.91 -3.80 -19.15
N ILE A 36 -12.97 -4.33 -18.53
CA ILE A 36 -12.89 -5.24 -17.38
C ILE A 36 -13.02 -6.70 -17.83
N ASN A 37 -12.40 -7.63 -17.11
CA ASN A 37 -12.49 -9.08 -17.36
C ASN A 37 -13.76 -9.74 -16.79
N ASP A 38 -14.92 -9.09 -16.92
CA ASP A 38 -16.21 -9.69 -16.59
C ASP A 38 -16.70 -10.63 -17.72
N ASP A 39 -17.84 -11.29 -17.52
CA ASP A 39 -18.39 -12.26 -18.48
C ASP A 39 -18.65 -11.66 -19.88
N ASN A 40 -18.82 -10.33 -19.96
CA ASN A 40 -19.17 -9.60 -21.18
C ASN A 40 -18.03 -8.77 -21.77
N PHE A 41 -16.88 -8.72 -21.09
CA PHE A 41 -15.77 -7.80 -21.38
C PHE A 41 -16.23 -6.35 -21.56
N THR A 42 -16.87 -5.82 -20.52
CA THR A 42 -17.50 -4.50 -20.53
C THR A 42 -16.46 -3.38 -20.70
N GLN A 43 -16.69 -2.46 -21.64
CA GLN A 43 -15.92 -1.21 -21.73
C GLN A 43 -16.58 -0.12 -20.90
N PHE A 44 -15.80 0.56 -20.09
CA PHE A 44 -16.29 1.63 -19.21
C PHE A 44 -15.30 2.80 -19.15
N GLN A 45 -15.74 3.89 -18.56
CA GLN A 45 -14.92 5.08 -18.31
C GLN A 45 -14.66 5.14 -16.80
N ILE A 46 -13.40 5.17 -16.39
CA ILE A 46 -13.02 5.31 -14.99
C ILE A 46 -13.48 6.67 -14.48
N ALA A 47 -14.19 6.67 -13.34
CA ALA A 47 -14.62 7.89 -12.67
C ALA A 47 -13.40 8.67 -12.17
N GLN A 48 -13.47 9.99 -12.26
CA GLN A 48 -12.47 10.84 -11.62
C GLN A 48 -12.71 10.83 -10.10
N PRO A 49 -11.65 10.87 -9.28
CA PRO A 49 -11.80 10.83 -7.82
C PRO A 49 -12.45 12.09 -7.26
N PHE A 50 -12.33 13.22 -7.95
CA PHE A 50 -12.90 14.51 -7.55
C PHE A 50 -13.46 15.25 -8.78
N GLU A 51 -14.53 16.00 -8.58
CA GLU A 51 -15.00 17.00 -9.52
C GLU A 51 -14.15 18.27 -9.36
N LEU A 52 -13.51 18.72 -10.44
CA LEU A 52 -12.68 19.92 -10.43
C LEU A 52 -13.47 21.12 -10.94
N ALA A 53 -13.62 22.15 -10.10
CA ALA A 53 -14.04 23.46 -10.56
C ALA A 53 -12.87 24.23 -11.18
N GLU A 54 -13.18 25.31 -11.92
CA GLU A 54 -12.17 26.14 -12.56
C GLU A 54 -11.17 26.72 -11.54
N GLY A 55 -9.87 26.52 -11.80
CA GLY A 55 -8.79 26.97 -10.91
C GLY A 55 -8.45 26.05 -9.74
N GLN A 56 -9.19 24.95 -9.53
CA GLN A 56 -8.87 23.96 -8.50
C GLN A 56 -7.92 22.87 -9.02
N THR A 57 -7.11 22.33 -8.12
CA THR A 57 -6.19 21.23 -8.43
C THR A 57 -6.57 19.95 -7.67
N TYR A 58 -6.24 18.78 -8.26
CA TYR A 58 -6.41 17.50 -7.57
C TYR A 58 -5.64 17.44 -6.24
N ASN A 59 -4.47 18.07 -6.15
CA ASN A 59 -3.65 18.06 -4.95
C ASN A 59 -4.35 18.74 -3.75
N GLU A 60 -5.11 19.80 -4.00
CA GLU A 60 -5.87 20.49 -2.95
C GLU A 60 -7.00 19.61 -2.43
N HIS A 61 -7.76 18.98 -3.32
CA HIS A 61 -8.83 18.06 -2.96
C HIS A 61 -8.32 16.83 -2.21
N ILE A 62 -7.22 16.21 -2.68
CA ILE A 62 -6.60 15.07 -2.00
C ILE A 62 -6.16 15.46 -0.58
N LYS A 63 -5.52 16.63 -0.41
CA LYS A 63 -5.11 17.10 0.92
C LYS A 63 -6.29 17.35 1.84
N ASN A 64 -7.37 17.92 1.29
CA ASN A 64 -8.59 18.19 2.05
C ASN A 64 -9.26 16.88 2.50
N GLU A 65 -9.44 15.92 1.60
CA GLU A 65 -10.01 14.60 1.91
C GLU A 65 -9.18 13.88 2.99
N VAL A 66 -7.85 13.87 2.85
CA VAL A 66 -6.96 13.26 3.86
C VAL A 66 -7.08 13.96 5.22
N ALA A 67 -7.26 15.28 5.26
CA ALA A 67 -7.45 16.01 6.51
C ALA A 67 -8.79 15.64 7.17
N GLN A 68 -9.87 15.58 6.40
CA GLN A 68 -11.17 15.15 6.89
C GLN A 68 -11.13 13.70 7.41
N MET A 69 -10.54 12.78 6.65
CA MET A 69 -10.40 11.38 7.07
C MET A 69 -9.66 11.26 8.41
N LYS A 70 -8.60 12.07 8.63
CA LYS A 70 -7.86 12.10 9.90
C LYS A 70 -8.66 12.69 11.06
N GLU A 71 -9.50 13.68 10.79
CA GLU A 71 -10.35 14.30 11.80
C GLU A 71 -11.46 13.35 12.27
N PHE A 72 -12.07 12.61 11.35
CA PHE A 72 -13.18 11.69 11.66
C PHE A 72 -12.73 10.29 12.11
N TYR A 73 -11.52 9.85 11.77
CA TYR A 73 -11.02 8.54 12.17
C TYR A 73 -10.48 8.57 13.61
N VAL A 74 -11.22 7.94 14.52
CA VAL A 74 -10.81 7.74 15.92
C VAL A 74 -10.46 6.26 16.12
N GLY A 75 -9.18 5.93 15.96
CA GLY A 75 -8.66 4.58 16.11
C GLY A 75 -7.14 4.54 15.92
N ASP A 76 -6.54 3.37 16.16
CA ASP A 76 -5.12 3.17 15.94
C ASP A 76 -4.81 3.03 14.45
N TYR A 77 -3.73 3.67 14.02
CA TYR A 77 -3.24 3.53 12.65
C TYR A 77 -2.61 2.14 12.45
N PRO A 78 -2.60 1.62 11.22
CA PRO A 78 -1.80 0.46 10.88
C PRO A 78 -0.34 0.67 11.29
N LYS A 79 0.29 -0.39 11.81
CA LYS A 79 1.72 -0.36 12.17
C LYS A 79 2.55 0.01 10.93
N HIS A 80 3.58 0.81 11.14
CA HIS A 80 4.57 1.08 10.12
C HIS A 80 5.30 -0.20 9.73
N ILE A 81 5.83 -0.25 8.50
CA ILE A 81 6.73 -1.32 8.09
C ILE A 81 7.95 -1.26 9.00
N PRO A 82 8.32 -2.36 9.70
CA PRO A 82 9.50 -2.37 10.54
C PRO A 82 10.73 -2.13 9.66
N MET A 83 11.51 -1.13 10.03
CA MET A 83 12.72 -0.73 9.32
C MET A 83 13.84 -0.59 10.34
N MET A 84 15.00 -1.19 10.05
CA MET A 84 16.16 -1.09 10.92
C MET A 84 16.57 0.39 11.04
N PRO A 85 16.64 0.95 12.26
CA PRO A 85 17.02 2.34 12.44
C PRO A 85 18.50 2.55 12.07
N ASP A 86 18.84 3.75 11.59
CA ASP A 86 20.21 4.11 11.21
C ASP A 86 21.20 3.97 12.38
N LYS A 87 20.72 4.18 13.60
CA LYS A 87 21.47 4.03 14.84
C LYS A 87 20.56 3.39 15.88
N VAL A 88 21.09 2.38 16.56
CA VAL A 88 20.41 1.70 17.67
C VAL A 88 20.92 2.30 18.97
N PHE A 89 20.06 3.01 19.70
CA PHE A 89 20.39 3.51 21.03
C PHE A 89 19.84 2.57 22.10
N MET A 90 20.59 2.40 23.19
CA MET A 90 20.19 1.52 24.29
C MET A 90 18.91 2.01 24.99
N GLU A 91 18.65 3.32 24.94
CA GLU A 91 17.44 3.96 25.49
C GLU A 91 16.20 3.47 24.74
N ASP A 92 16.22 3.52 23.41
CA ASP A 92 15.12 3.04 22.56
C ASP A 92 14.82 1.54 22.79
N ILE A 93 15.87 0.73 22.97
CA ILE A 93 15.72 -0.71 23.24
C ILE A 93 15.09 -0.95 24.62
N ARG A 94 15.43 -0.14 25.64
CA ARG A 94 14.84 -0.24 26.98
C ARG A 94 13.40 0.25 27.05
N GLU A 95 13.01 1.19 26.18
CA GLU A 95 11.61 1.61 26.06
C GLU A 95 10.76 0.56 25.33
N ALA A 96 11.33 -0.10 24.33
CA ALA A 96 10.64 -1.11 23.53
C ALA A 96 10.58 -2.50 24.20
N TYR A 97 11.62 -2.88 24.96
CA TYR A 97 11.78 -4.21 25.54
C TYR A 97 12.17 -4.16 27.02
N ASP A 98 11.59 -5.07 27.81
CA ASP A 98 11.97 -5.26 29.21
C ASP A 98 13.23 -6.13 29.32
N LEU A 99 14.39 -5.48 29.28
CA LEU A 99 15.69 -6.15 29.31
C LEU A 99 15.99 -6.83 30.65
N GLU A 100 15.51 -6.29 31.77
CA GLU A 100 15.73 -6.90 33.08
C GLU A 100 15.03 -8.25 33.15
N LYS A 101 13.79 -8.32 32.65
CA LYS A 101 13.06 -9.57 32.55
C LYS A 101 13.78 -10.60 31.67
N ILE A 102 14.24 -10.19 30.50
CA ILE A 102 14.91 -11.09 29.53
C ILE A 102 16.21 -11.67 30.13
N ILE A 103 16.99 -10.84 30.81
CA ILE A 103 18.27 -11.26 31.38
C ILE A 103 18.08 -12.09 32.66
N HIS A 104 17.20 -11.66 33.57
CA HIS A 104 17.09 -12.25 34.90
C HIS A 104 16.08 -13.39 34.99
N GLU A 105 14.97 -13.34 34.25
CA GLU A 105 13.94 -14.39 34.27
C GLU A 105 14.20 -15.41 33.16
N GLU A 106 14.42 -14.93 31.92
CA GLU A 106 14.59 -15.82 30.77
C GLU A 106 16.03 -16.32 30.59
N HIS A 107 16.99 -15.76 31.35
CA HIS A 107 18.42 -16.09 31.29
C HIS A 107 19.05 -15.91 29.90
N LYS A 108 18.49 -15.02 29.07
CA LYS A 108 18.98 -14.75 27.72
C LYS A 108 19.76 -13.45 27.64
N LEU A 109 20.83 -13.44 26.87
CA LEU A 109 21.64 -12.24 26.63
C LEU A 109 21.17 -11.53 25.35
N PRO A 110 20.50 -10.36 25.42
CA PRO A 110 20.13 -9.60 24.23
C PRO A 110 21.37 -9.08 23.50
N LEU A 111 21.48 -9.36 22.21
CA LEU A 111 22.64 -9.00 21.37
C LEU A 111 22.38 -7.78 20.49
N GLY A 112 21.18 -7.68 19.92
CA GLY A 112 20.83 -6.62 18.97
C GLY A 112 19.48 -6.88 18.30
N LEU A 113 19.17 -6.08 17.27
CA LEU A 113 17.95 -6.24 16.48
C LEU A 113 18.25 -7.03 15.20
N ASP A 114 17.28 -7.82 14.76
CA ASP A 114 17.29 -8.46 13.45
C ASP A 114 17.05 -7.44 12.32
N PHE A 115 17.51 -7.74 11.10
CA PHE A 115 17.32 -6.85 9.95
C PHE A 115 16.01 -7.05 9.21
N GLU A 116 15.38 -8.23 9.29
CA GLU A 116 14.15 -8.53 8.56
C GLU A 116 12.93 -8.04 9.34
N ASP A 117 12.84 -8.45 10.60
CA ASP A 117 11.68 -8.15 11.45
C ASP A 117 11.92 -6.99 12.43
N VAL A 118 13.18 -6.56 12.61
CA VAL A 118 13.57 -5.51 13.57
C VAL A 118 13.15 -5.87 14.99
N GLU A 119 13.31 -7.15 15.33
CA GLU A 119 13.04 -7.71 16.65
C GLU A 119 14.32 -8.04 17.40
N LEU A 120 14.25 -8.06 18.73
CA LEU A 120 15.39 -8.32 19.59
C LEU A 120 15.86 -9.78 19.50
N VAL A 121 17.09 -9.97 19.02
CA VAL A 121 17.78 -11.26 19.00
C VAL A 121 18.58 -11.42 20.29
N SER A 122 18.45 -12.59 20.90
CA SER A 122 19.12 -12.95 22.15
C SER A 122 19.86 -14.29 22.04
N LEU A 123 20.93 -14.43 22.81
CA LEU A 123 21.68 -15.67 22.97
C LEU A 123 21.19 -16.39 24.23
N ASP A 124 20.98 -17.70 24.13
CA ASP A 124 20.69 -18.58 25.28
C ASP A 124 21.95 -18.87 26.14
#